data_AF-A0A6P0Z8Q9-F1
#
_entry.id   AF-A0A6P0Z8Q9-F1
#
_cell.length_a   1.000
_cell.length_b   1.000
_cell.length_c   1.000
_cell.angle_alpha   90.00
_cell.angle_beta   90.00
_cell.angle_gamma   90.00
#
_symmetry.space_group_name_H-M   'P 1'
#
loop_
_entity.id
_entity.type
_entity.pdbx_description
1 polymer ?
#
loop_
_entity_poly.entity_id
_entity_poly.type
_entity_poly.pdbx_seq_one_letter_code
_entity_poly.pdbx_strand_id
1 'polypeptide(L)'
;MDKLEQKLRQLITEICTHPLKSLERQQKLSQVCILVIKSGKLWRENTTYYNDALQQMWEYCCQHPEEYEPSIKNVTTWLNDNLKKQLRNLRDAQKRNKNRLLTIIQTQEGQIFDPTDNIPARPDIDPVLEVWEATLNWVKSRLDLI
;
A
#
# COMPACT_ATOMS: atom_id res chain seq x y z
N MET A 1 -20.51 14.23 22.99
CA MET A 1 -19.38 13.88 22.10
C MET A 1 -18.59 12.77 22.79
N ASP A 2 -18.30 11.67 22.11
CA ASP A 2 -17.61 10.52 22.70
C ASP A 2 -16.18 10.90 23.15
N LYS A 3 -15.78 10.52 24.37
CA LYS A 3 -14.45 10.84 24.95
C LYS A 3 -13.31 10.31 24.08
N LEU A 4 -13.52 9.15 23.45
CA LEU A 4 -12.57 8.58 22.51
C LEU A 4 -12.38 9.50 21.29
N GLU A 5 -13.48 9.94 20.67
CA GLU A 5 -13.44 10.80 19.49
C GLU A 5 -12.78 12.15 19.80
N GLN A 6 -13.02 12.72 20.97
CA GLN A 6 -12.34 13.94 21.40
C GLN A 6 -10.83 13.74 21.50
N LYS A 7 -10.38 12.64 22.11
CA LYS A 7 -8.95 12.31 22.22
C LYS A 7 -8.31 12.08 20.84
N LEU A 8 -9.01 11.37 19.96
CA LEU A 8 -8.53 11.13 18.59
C LEU A 8 -8.41 12.42 17.80
N ARG A 9 -9.39 13.32 17.91
CA ARG A 9 -9.36 14.66 17.28
C ARG A 9 -8.16 15.47 17.75
N GLN A 10 -7.92 15.52 19.06
CA GLN A 10 -6.76 16.22 19.63
C GLN A 10 -5.44 15.68 19.07
N LEU A 11 -5.29 14.34 19.03
CA LEU A 11 -4.10 13.70 18.48
C LEU A 11 -3.89 14.06 17.00
N ILE A 12 -4.94 14.08 16.18
CA ILE A 12 -4.80 14.46 14.76
C ILE A 12 -4.40 15.93 14.62
N THR A 13 -5.03 16.83 15.36
CA THR A 13 -4.63 18.26 15.35
C THR A 13 -3.16 18.41 15.72
N GLU A 14 -2.72 17.70 16.76
CA GLU A 14 -1.33 17.68 17.21
C GLU A 14 -0.35 17.01 16.24
N ILE A 15 -0.81 16.08 15.39
CA ILE A 15 0.00 15.47 14.33
C ILE A 15 0.25 16.49 13.22
N CYS A 16 -0.76 17.28 12.86
CA CYS A 16 -0.67 18.29 11.81
C CYS A 16 0.23 19.48 12.18
N THR A 17 0.52 19.70 13.46
CA THR A 17 1.48 20.74 13.88
C THR A 17 2.94 20.33 13.72
N HIS A 18 3.23 19.03 13.58
CA HIS A 18 4.59 18.51 13.52
C HIS A 18 5.07 18.32 12.07
N PRO A 19 6.38 18.54 11.78
CA PRO A 19 6.92 18.32 10.45
C PRO A 19 6.74 16.88 9.95
N LEU A 20 6.64 16.74 8.62
CA LEU A 20 6.68 15.43 7.97
C LEU A 20 7.94 14.67 8.41
N LYS A 21 7.76 13.39 8.79
CA LYS A 21 8.81 12.47 9.27
C LYS A 21 9.42 12.76 10.65
N SER A 22 8.87 13.70 11.44
CA SER A 22 9.32 13.87 12.83
C SER A 22 8.97 12.64 13.69
N LEU A 23 9.80 12.37 14.70
CA LEU A 23 9.56 11.26 15.64
C LEU A 23 8.27 11.48 16.43
N GLU A 24 7.99 12.72 16.84
CA GLU A 24 6.78 13.12 17.55
C GLU A 24 5.53 12.84 16.70
N ARG A 25 5.59 13.15 15.40
CA ARG A 25 4.51 12.85 14.45
C ARG A 25 4.23 11.35 14.40
N GLN A 26 5.27 10.53 14.27
CA GLN A 26 5.16 9.07 14.21
C GLN A 26 4.62 8.46 15.51
N GLN A 27 5.05 8.96 16.67
CA GLN A 27 4.56 8.52 17.96
C GLN A 27 3.07 8.80 18.13
N LYS A 28 2.62 10.01 17.77
CA LYS A 28 1.20 10.38 17.86
C LYS A 28 0.34 9.58 16.87
N LEU A 29 0.82 9.37 15.64
CA LEU A 29 0.16 8.49 14.66
C LEU A 29 0.00 7.07 15.22
N SER A 30 1.06 6.52 15.83
CA SER A 30 1.01 5.20 16.47
C SER A 30 -0.02 5.15 17.60
N GLN A 31 -0.14 6.21 18.40
CA GLN A 31 -1.16 6.31 19.45
C GLN A 31 -2.58 6.31 18.89
N VAL A 32 -2.83 7.03 17.78
CA VAL A 32 -4.12 7.01 17.07
C VAL A 32 -4.45 5.58 16.64
N CYS A 33 -3.52 4.89 15.97
CA CYS A 33 -3.71 3.51 15.52
C CYS A 33 -4.07 2.58 16.69
N ILE A 34 -3.30 2.62 17.78
CA ILE A 34 -3.52 1.78 18.96
C ILE A 34 -4.89 2.04 19.60
N LEU A 35 -5.29 3.31 19.76
CA LEU A 35 -6.57 3.67 20.36
C LEU A 35 -7.75 3.19 19.51
N VAL A 36 -7.66 3.38 18.19
CA VAL A 36 -8.71 2.94 17.27
C VAL A 36 -8.83 1.42 17.24
N ILE A 37 -7.71 0.68 17.16
CA ILE A 37 -7.73 -0.79 17.19
C ILE A 37 -8.34 -1.30 18.50
N LYS A 38 -7.90 -0.75 19.65
CA LYS A 38 -8.43 -1.13 20.98
C LYS A 38 -9.91 -0.81 21.13
N SER A 39 -10.40 0.25 20.48
CA SER A 39 -11.81 0.63 20.54
C SER A 39 -12.75 -0.35 19.82
N GLY A 40 -12.23 -1.14 18.87
CA GLY A 40 -13.04 -2.07 18.08
C GLY A 40 -14.04 -1.39 17.12
N LYS A 41 -13.95 -0.06 16.93
CA LYS A 41 -14.92 0.72 16.13
C LYS A 41 -14.66 0.69 14.61
N LEU A 42 -13.58 0.04 14.18
CA LEU A 42 -13.31 -0.15 12.77
C LEU A 42 -14.25 -1.21 12.17
N TRP A 43 -14.69 -0.97 10.96
CA TRP A 43 -15.45 -1.90 10.14
C TRP A 43 -14.67 -3.20 9.99
N ARG A 44 -15.34 -4.34 10.20
CA ARG A 44 -14.78 -5.67 10.03
C ARG A 44 -15.65 -6.45 9.05
N GLU A 45 -15.01 -7.18 8.17
CA GLU A 45 -15.67 -8.10 7.24
C GLU A 45 -14.76 -9.29 6.96
N ASN A 46 -15.37 -10.39 6.51
CA ASN A 46 -14.67 -11.63 6.20
C ASN A 46 -14.34 -11.70 4.71
N THR A 47 -13.45 -10.83 4.24
CA THR A 47 -12.92 -10.86 2.88
C THR A 47 -11.44 -11.23 2.89
N THR A 48 -10.99 -11.98 1.88
CA THR A 48 -9.60 -12.48 1.82
C THR A 48 -8.56 -11.36 1.78
N TYR A 49 -8.94 -10.19 1.29
CA TYR A 49 -8.12 -8.98 1.15
C TYR A 49 -8.40 -7.92 2.23
N TYR A 50 -9.11 -8.26 3.30
CA TYR A 50 -9.45 -7.30 4.36
C TYR A 50 -8.19 -6.69 5.00
N ASN A 51 -7.19 -7.52 5.31
CA ASN A 51 -5.95 -7.06 5.94
C ASN A 51 -5.15 -6.13 5.02
N ASP A 52 -5.12 -6.40 3.72
CA ASP A 52 -4.46 -5.53 2.73
C ASP A 52 -5.17 -4.17 2.66
N ALA A 53 -6.51 -4.18 2.65
CA ALA A 53 -7.29 -2.95 2.68
C ALA A 53 -7.04 -2.13 3.95
N LEU A 54 -6.92 -2.82 5.09
CA LEU A 54 -6.62 -2.19 6.37
C LEU A 54 -5.24 -1.55 6.37
N GLN A 55 -4.22 -2.23 5.84
CA GLN A 55 -2.87 -1.67 5.69
C GLN A 55 -2.86 -0.45 4.77
N GLN A 56 -3.48 -0.54 3.58
CA GLN A 56 -3.56 0.57 2.62
C GLN A 56 -4.31 1.78 3.19
N MET A 57 -5.37 1.55 3.98
CA MET A 57 -6.07 2.61 4.68
C MET A 57 -5.15 3.29 5.70
N TRP A 58 -4.41 2.53 6.53
CA TRP A 58 -3.50 3.11 7.50
C TRP A 58 -2.39 3.90 6.82
N GLU A 59 -1.78 3.35 5.78
CA GLU A 59 -0.75 4.05 5.01
C GLU A 59 -1.26 5.41 4.51
N TYR A 60 -2.41 5.42 3.86
CA TYR A 60 -3.02 6.65 3.34
C TYR A 60 -3.33 7.65 4.47
N CYS A 61 -4.07 7.23 5.49
CA CYS A 61 -4.52 8.11 6.57
C CYS A 61 -3.35 8.63 7.43
N CYS A 62 -2.27 7.86 7.58
CA CYS A 62 -1.08 8.30 8.29
C CYS A 62 -0.20 9.25 7.45
N GLN A 63 -0.23 9.13 6.12
CA GLN A 63 0.43 10.08 5.23
C GLN A 63 -0.31 11.41 5.16
N HIS A 64 -1.65 11.35 5.15
CA HIS A 64 -2.56 12.48 4.93
C HIS A 64 -3.53 12.76 6.11
N PRO A 65 -3.04 12.94 7.35
CA PRO A 65 -3.90 13.30 8.49
C PRO A 65 -4.59 14.66 8.31
N GLU A 66 -4.04 15.55 7.48
CA GLU A 66 -4.60 16.87 7.16
C GLU A 66 -5.91 16.82 6.38
N GLU A 67 -6.21 15.72 5.69
CA GLU A 67 -7.48 15.53 4.98
C GLU A 67 -8.65 15.22 5.93
N TYR A 68 -8.38 15.03 7.23
CA TYR A 68 -9.42 14.85 8.22
C TYR A 68 -10.07 16.20 8.57
N GLU A 69 -11.36 16.33 8.26
CA GLU A 69 -12.18 17.49 8.63
C GLU A 69 -13.07 17.21 9.86
N PRO A 70 -12.79 17.83 11.03
CA PRO A 70 -13.56 17.59 12.26
C PRO A 70 -15.00 18.11 12.23
N SER A 71 -15.32 19.05 11.35
CA SER A 71 -16.67 19.62 11.14
C SER A 71 -17.62 18.65 10.46
N ILE A 72 -17.09 17.78 9.59
CA ILE A 72 -17.90 16.85 8.77
C ILE A 72 -18.15 15.55 9.51
N LYS A 73 -17.10 14.94 10.10
CA LYS A 73 -17.21 13.59 10.65
C LYS A 73 -16.25 13.31 11.80
N ASN A 74 -16.56 12.25 12.54
CA ASN A 74 -15.69 11.71 13.59
C ASN A 74 -14.49 10.98 12.98
N VAL A 75 -13.43 10.81 13.78
CA VAL A 75 -12.17 10.20 13.30
C VAL A 75 -12.42 8.75 12.91
N THR A 76 -13.16 7.99 13.73
CA THR A 76 -13.49 6.60 13.39
C THR A 76 -14.35 6.48 12.14
N THR A 77 -15.27 7.43 11.91
CA THR A 77 -16.07 7.50 10.69
C THR A 77 -15.19 7.76 9.46
N TRP A 78 -14.27 8.74 9.54
CA TRP A 78 -13.32 9.03 8.48
C TRP A 78 -12.42 7.83 8.14
N LEU A 79 -11.90 7.13 9.15
CA LEU A 79 -11.12 5.91 8.95
C LEU A 79 -11.97 4.80 8.30
N ASN A 80 -13.20 4.61 8.75
CA ASN A 80 -14.11 3.62 8.18
C ASN A 80 -14.47 3.92 6.71
N ASP A 81 -14.65 5.18 6.35
CA ASP A 81 -14.92 5.58 4.97
C ASP A 81 -13.72 5.26 4.06
N ASN A 82 -12.50 5.55 4.53
CA ASN A 82 -11.27 5.19 3.83
C ASN A 82 -11.09 3.67 3.72
N LEU A 83 -11.39 2.91 4.78
CA LEU A 83 -11.33 1.45 4.75
C LEU A 83 -12.29 0.88 3.70
N LYS A 84 -13.54 1.34 3.69
CA LYS A 84 -14.54 0.93 2.70
C LYS A 84 -14.13 1.31 1.27
N LYS A 85 -13.49 2.46 1.09
CA LYS A 85 -12.92 2.86 -0.20
C LYS A 85 -11.86 1.87 -0.67
N GLN A 86 -10.93 1.46 0.20
CA GLN A 86 -9.89 0.48 -0.17
C GLN A 86 -10.46 -0.92 -0.44
N LEU A 87 -11.41 -1.38 0.37
CA LEU A 87 -12.11 -2.65 0.13
C LEU A 87 -12.80 -2.66 -1.24
N ARG A 88 -13.48 -1.57 -1.60
CA ARG A 88 -14.08 -1.41 -2.93
C ARG A 88 -13.02 -1.42 -4.03
N ASN A 89 -11.92 -0.69 -3.86
CA ASN A 89 -10.83 -0.64 -4.85
C ASN A 89 -10.26 -2.03 -5.13
N LEU A 90 -9.99 -2.82 -4.08
CA LEU A 90 -9.46 -4.19 -4.20
C LEU A 90 -10.48 -5.13 -4.85
N ARG A 91 -11.74 -5.07 -4.45
CA ARG A 91 -12.82 -5.83 -5.09
C ARG A 91 -12.92 -5.53 -6.59
N ASP A 92 -12.90 -4.25 -6.95
CA ASP A 92 -13.03 -3.82 -8.34
C ASP A 92 -11.77 -4.19 -9.14
N ALA A 93 -10.58 -4.15 -8.53
CA ALA A 93 -9.33 -4.63 -9.12
C ALA A 93 -9.37 -6.13 -9.42
N GLN A 94 -9.85 -6.95 -8.48
CA GLN A 94 -10.03 -8.39 -8.70
C GLN A 94 -11.02 -8.67 -9.84
N LYS A 95 -12.14 -7.93 -9.89
CA LYS A 95 -13.11 -8.04 -10.98
C LYS A 95 -12.50 -7.67 -12.34
N ARG A 96 -11.73 -6.58 -12.41
CA ARG A 96 -11.01 -6.19 -13.64
C ARG A 96 -9.99 -7.25 -14.07
N ASN A 97 -9.21 -7.80 -13.14
CA ASN A 97 -8.24 -8.83 -13.46
C ASN A 97 -8.92 -10.11 -13.97
N LYS A 98 -9.99 -10.56 -13.32
CA LYS A 98 -10.79 -11.71 -13.78
C LYS A 98 -11.36 -11.48 -15.18
N ASN A 99 -11.93 -10.31 -15.44
CA ASN A 99 -12.48 -9.99 -16.76
C ASN A 99 -11.39 -9.99 -17.83
N ARG A 100 -10.20 -9.44 -17.55
CA ARG A 100 -9.05 -9.48 -18.47
C ARG A 100 -8.66 -10.92 -18.82
N LEU A 101 -8.58 -11.80 -17.81
CA LEU A 101 -8.27 -13.22 -18.03
C LEU A 101 -9.37 -13.95 -18.83
N LEU A 102 -10.65 -13.63 -18.61
CA LEU A 102 -11.74 -14.23 -19.39
C LEU A 102 -11.72 -13.77 -20.85
N THR A 103 -11.40 -12.50 -21.13
CA THR A 103 -11.24 -12.00 -22.50
C THR A 103 -10.08 -12.69 -23.22
N ILE A 104 -9.00 -13.02 -22.52
CA ILE A 104 -7.85 -13.79 -23.04
C ILE A 104 -8.27 -15.22 -23.48
N ILE A 105 -9.26 -15.82 -22.83
CA ILE A 105 -9.68 -17.22 -23.07
C ILE A 105 -10.74 -17.36 -24.19
N GLN A 106 -11.44 -16.28 -24.56
CA GLN A 106 -12.59 -16.33 -25.47
C GLN A 106 -12.25 -16.15 -26.98
N THR A 107 -11.14 -16.71 -27.44
CA THR A 107 -10.87 -16.88 -28.88
C THR A 107 -11.80 -17.95 -29.48
N GLN A 108 -12.30 -17.72 -30.70
CA GLN A 108 -13.43 -18.47 -31.33
C GLN A 108 -13.23 -19.99 -31.49
N GLU A 109 -12.02 -20.50 -31.25
CA GLU A 109 -11.65 -21.91 -31.45
C GLU A 109 -11.29 -22.64 -30.14
N GLY A 110 -11.44 -22.00 -28.96
CA GLY A 110 -11.04 -22.61 -27.68
C GLY A 110 -9.52 -22.73 -27.48
N GLN A 111 -8.72 -22.16 -28.39
CA GLN A 111 -7.28 -21.97 -28.19
C GLN A 111 -7.05 -20.85 -27.17
N ILE A 112 -6.29 -21.17 -26.13
CA ILE A 112 -5.78 -20.21 -25.14
C ILE A 112 -4.74 -19.35 -25.84
N PHE A 113 -4.99 -18.04 -25.97
CA PHE A 113 -4.04 -17.10 -26.56
C PHE A 113 -3.66 -16.05 -25.51
N ASP A 114 -2.48 -16.18 -24.88
CA ASP A 114 -1.99 -15.12 -23.99
C ASP A 114 -1.44 -13.98 -24.86
N PRO A 115 -1.95 -12.73 -24.75
CA PRO A 115 -1.42 -11.59 -25.49
C PRO A 115 0.08 -11.32 -25.23
N THR A 116 0.65 -11.93 -24.18
CA THR A 116 2.07 -11.87 -23.85
C THR A 116 2.93 -12.91 -24.58
N ASP A 117 2.33 -13.95 -25.19
CA ASP A 117 3.06 -15.00 -25.92
C ASP A 117 3.84 -14.46 -27.13
N ASN A 118 3.42 -13.33 -27.69
CA ASN A 118 4.06 -12.68 -28.83
C ASN A 118 4.95 -11.49 -28.45
N ILE A 119 5.17 -11.23 -27.16
CA ILE A 119 6.11 -10.20 -26.74
C ILE A 119 7.51 -10.80 -26.91
N PRO A 120 8.36 -10.28 -27.82
CA PRO A 120 9.71 -10.78 -27.96
C PRO A 120 10.42 -10.61 -26.62
N ALA A 121 11.10 -11.66 -26.16
CA ALA A 121 11.97 -11.58 -25.01
C ALA A 121 12.86 -10.34 -25.16
N ARG A 122 13.06 -9.62 -24.05
CA ARG A 122 14.06 -8.56 -24.02
C ARG A 122 15.36 -9.17 -24.56
N PRO A 123 16.02 -8.57 -25.56
CA PRO A 123 17.28 -9.10 -26.03
C PRO A 123 18.19 -9.31 -24.81
N ASP A 124 18.88 -10.44 -24.76
CA ASP A 124 19.98 -10.70 -23.82
C ASP A 124 21.09 -9.69 -24.11
N ILE A 125 20.83 -8.43 -23.79
CA ILE A 125 21.87 -7.49 -23.43
C ILE A 125 22.18 -7.97 -22.03
N ASP A 126 23.39 -8.46 -21.84
CA ASP A 126 23.88 -8.98 -20.57
C ASP A 126 24.76 -7.93 -19.86
N PRO A 127 24.20 -6.80 -19.35
CA PRO A 127 24.92 -5.93 -18.44
C PRO A 127 25.40 -6.67 -17.20
N VAL A 128 24.79 -7.83 -16.88
CA VAL A 128 25.16 -8.62 -15.71
C VAL A 128 26.52 -9.28 -15.92
N LEU A 129 26.81 -9.82 -17.12
CA LEU A 129 28.14 -10.31 -17.48
C LEU A 129 29.19 -9.20 -17.46
N GLU A 130 28.91 -8.03 -18.04
CA GLU A 130 29.86 -6.90 -18.02
C GLU A 130 30.15 -6.42 -16.59
N VAL A 131 29.11 -6.29 -15.76
CA VAL A 131 29.25 -5.90 -14.35
C VAL A 131 29.99 -7.00 -13.56
N TRP A 132 29.74 -8.27 -13.86
CA TRP A 132 30.39 -9.41 -13.23
C TRP A 132 31.89 -9.47 -13.56
N GLU A 133 32.25 -9.32 -14.84
CA GLU A 133 33.64 -9.27 -15.29
C GLU A 133 34.40 -8.07 -14.70
N ALA A 134 33.78 -6.88 -14.68
CA ALA A 134 34.35 -5.70 -14.05
C ALA A 134 34.60 -5.93 -12.55
N THR A 135 33.68 -6.61 -11.86
CA THR A 135 33.81 -6.95 -10.45
C THR A 135 34.97 -7.94 -10.22
N LEU A 136 35.10 -8.99 -11.05
CA LEU A 136 36.21 -9.94 -10.96
C LEU A 136 37.57 -9.27 -11.20
N ASN A 137 37.67 -8.36 -12.16
CA ASN A 137 38.91 -7.61 -12.44
C ASN A 137 39.28 -6.68 -11.29
N TRP A 138 38.29 -6.03 -10.65
CA TRP A 138 38.53 -5.22 -9.46
C TRP A 138 39.01 -6.05 -8.27
N VAL A 139 38.46 -7.25 -8.06
CA VAL A 139 38.92 -8.15 -6.98
C VAL A 139 40.35 -8.63 -7.22
N LYS A 140 40.68 -9.04 -8.45
CA LYS A 140 42.04 -9.50 -8.81
C LYS A 140 43.09 -8.40 -8.62
N SER A 141 42.82 -7.18 -9.11
CA SER A 141 43.76 -6.06 -8.96
C SER A 141 44.03 -5.65 -7.50
N ARG A 142 43.15 -6.02 -6.56
CA ARG A 142 43.37 -5.83 -5.12
C ARG A 142 44.17 -6.95 -4.45
N LEU A 143 44.18 -8.15 -5.00
CA LEU A 143 44.93 -9.29 -4.48
C LEU A 143 46.41 -9.25 -4.89
N ASP A 144 46.74 -8.58 -6.00
CA ASP A 144 48.12 -8.43 -6.49
C ASP A 144 48.93 -7.32 -5.76
N LEU A 145 48.33 -6.67 -4.75
CA LEU A 145 48.92 -5.57 -3.96
C LEU A 145 49.16 -5.95 -2.49
N ILE A 146 49.08 -7.23 -2.13
CA ILE A 146 49.42 -7.78 -0.80
C ILE A 146 50.62 -8.70 -0.90
#